data_AF-A0AA40CSD4-F1
#
_entry.id   AF-A0AA40CSD4-F1
#
_cell.length_a   1.000
_cell.length_b   1.000
_cell.length_c   1.000
_cell.angle_alpha   90.00
_cell.angle_beta   90.00
_cell.angle_gamma   90.00
#
_symmetry.space_group_name_H-M   'P 1'
#
loop_
_entity.id
_entity.type
_entity.pdbx_description
1 polymer ?
#
loop_
_entity_poly.entity_id
_entity_poly.type
_entity_poly.pdbx_seq_one_letter_code
_entity_poly.pdbx_strand_id
1 'polypeptide(L)'
;TMETYFGHVRTPADAIKLFEACRVGMLPRVQRRLSEKERQSIRSGSVYVWDEREAGMRRWTDGKSWSASRVSGSFLTYREMEGKRG
;
A
#
# COMPACT_ATOMS: atom_id res chain seq x y z
N THR A 1 13.79 5.61 1.05
CA THR A 1 12.33 5.58 0.88
C THR A 1 11.92 4.13 0.67
N MET A 2 10.90 3.63 1.38
CA MET A 2 10.49 2.21 1.33
C MET A 2 9.31 1.97 0.38
N GLU A 3 8.82 3.01 -0.27
CA GLU A 3 7.77 2.92 -1.29
C GLU A 3 8.23 2.01 -2.43
N THR A 4 7.34 1.16 -2.94
CA THR A 4 7.58 0.43 -4.19
C THR A 4 7.56 1.39 -5.38
N TYR A 5 6.65 2.35 -5.35
CA TYR A 5 6.43 3.32 -6.42
C TYR A 5 5.81 4.60 -5.84
N PHE A 6 6.07 5.73 -6.49
CA PHE A 6 5.42 7.01 -6.18
C PHE A 6 4.60 7.47 -7.39
N GLY A 7 3.28 7.49 -7.25
CA GLY A 7 2.34 7.86 -8.31
C GLY A 7 0.92 7.41 -8.01
N HIS A 8 0.12 7.18 -9.04
CA HIS A 8 -1.30 6.86 -8.90
C HIS A 8 -1.68 5.59 -9.66
N VAL A 9 -2.29 4.63 -8.96
CA VAL A 9 -2.83 3.39 -9.54
C VAL A 9 -4.31 3.63 -9.85
N ARG A 10 -4.64 3.89 -11.12
CA ARG A 10 -6.01 4.21 -11.52
C ARG A 10 -6.79 2.97 -11.96
N THR A 11 -6.12 2.06 -12.64
CA THR A 11 -6.75 0.93 -13.33
C THR A 11 -6.09 -0.39 -12.93
N PRO A 12 -6.77 -1.54 -13.11
CA PRO A 12 -6.15 -2.85 -12.90
C PRO A 12 -4.88 -3.05 -13.75
N ALA A 13 -4.83 -2.46 -14.96
CA ALA A 13 -3.65 -2.53 -15.82
C ALA A 13 -2.43 -1.81 -15.21
N ASP A 14 -2.63 -0.73 -14.45
CA ASP A 14 -1.55 -0.05 -13.73
C ASP A 14 -1.00 -0.95 -12.61
N ALA A 15 -1.87 -1.65 -11.89
CA ALA A 15 -1.48 -2.61 -10.85
C ALA A 15 -0.69 -3.79 -11.43
N ILE A 16 -1.10 -4.33 -12.59
CA ILE A 16 -0.39 -5.41 -13.27
C ILE A 16 1.04 -5.00 -13.66
N LYS A 17 1.23 -3.77 -14.16
CA LYS A 17 2.58 -3.25 -14.47
C LYS A 17 3.47 -3.18 -13.24
N LEU A 18 2.93 -2.75 -12.10
CA LEU A 18 3.66 -2.73 -10.83
C LEU A 18 4.01 -4.14 -10.34
N PHE A 19 3.09 -5.10 -10.47
CA PHE A 19 3.39 -6.50 -10.13
C PHE A 19 4.50 -7.08 -11.01
N GLU A 20 4.47 -6.83 -12.32
CA GLU A 20 5.50 -7.31 -13.23
C GLU A 20 6.85 -6.66 -12.94
N ALA A 21 6.89 -5.34 -12.73
CA ALA A 21 8.10 -4.61 -12.38
C ALA A 21 8.72 -5.13 -11.05
N CYS A 22 7.88 -5.46 -10.07
CA CYS A 22 8.33 -6.15 -8.86
C CYS A 22 8.86 -7.55 -9.17
N ARG A 23 8.15 -8.35 -9.96
CA ARG A 23 8.53 -9.75 -10.29
C ARG A 23 9.91 -9.83 -10.94
N VAL A 24 10.24 -8.91 -11.83
CA VAL A 24 11.55 -8.84 -12.52
C VAL A 24 12.63 -8.09 -11.73
N GLY A 25 12.32 -7.62 -10.51
CA GLY A 25 13.27 -6.94 -9.65
C GLY A 25 13.56 -5.48 -10.01
N MET A 26 12.76 -4.88 -10.89
CA MET A 26 12.90 -3.46 -11.27
C MET A 26 12.39 -2.52 -10.17
N LEU A 27 11.32 -2.90 -9.48
CA LEU A 27 10.80 -2.16 -8.32
C LEU A 27 10.91 -3.01 -7.04
N PRO A 28 11.20 -2.39 -5.88
CA PRO A 28 11.32 -3.11 -4.63
C PRO A 28 9.94 -3.52 -4.09
N ARG A 29 9.84 -4.74 -3.56
CA ARG A 29 8.69 -5.16 -2.75
C ARG A 29 8.93 -4.84 -1.27
N VAL A 30 7.85 -4.63 -0.54
CA VAL A 30 7.89 -4.62 0.92
C VAL A 30 8.03 -6.05 1.42
N GLN A 31 9.12 -6.34 2.14
CA GLN A 31 9.46 -7.67 2.65
C GLN A 31 9.22 -7.85 4.15
N ARG A 32 8.70 -6.82 4.83
CA ARG A 32 8.34 -6.86 6.25
C ARG A 32 7.35 -5.76 6.57
N ARG A 33 6.73 -5.83 7.75
CA ARG A 33 5.91 -4.72 8.27
C ARG A 33 6.73 -3.43 8.38
N LEU A 34 6.06 -2.31 8.08
CA LEU A 34 6.61 -0.98 8.32
C LEU A 34 6.79 -0.75 9.82
N SER A 35 7.94 -0.18 10.18
CA SER A 35 8.18 0.45 11.47
C SER A 35 7.30 1.69 11.64
N GLU A 36 7.16 2.17 12.87
CA GLU A 36 6.39 3.39 13.16
C GLU A 36 6.91 4.61 12.38
N LYS A 37 8.23 4.78 12.31
CA LYS A 37 8.86 5.85 11.54
C LYS A 37 8.57 5.76 10.04
N GLU A 38 8.58 4.56 9.47
CA GLU A 38 8.24 4.34 8.06
C GLU A 38 6.76 4.64 7.79
N ARG A 39 5.86 4.32 8.72
CA ARG A 39 4.42 4.65 8.60
C ARG A 39 4.16 6.15 8.57
N GLN A 40 4.91 6.93 9.36
CA GLN A 40 4.81 8.39 9.35
C GLN A 40 5.18 9.00 7.98
N SER A 41 5.91 8.27 7.13
CA SER A 41 6.28 8.73 5.79
C SER A 41 5.21 8.48 4.72
N ILE A 42 4.12 7.76 5.04
CA ILE A 42 3.03 7.46 4.11
C ILE A 42 2.29 8.76 3.76
N ARG A 43 2.21 9.05 2.47
CA ARG A 43 1.59 10.25 1.91
C ARG A 43 0.84 9.96 0.62
N SER A 44 0.09 10.95 0.13
CA SER A 44 -0.52 10.87 -1.20
C SER A 44 0.53 10.51 -2.26
N GLY A 45 0.23 9.50 -3.07
CA GLY A 45 1.14 8.96 -4.08
C GLY A 45 1.97 7.76 -3.64
N SER A 46 2.01 7.42 -2.34
CA SER A 46 2.77 6.25 -1.86
C SER A 46 2.11 4.96 -2.33
N VAL A 47 2.86 4.09 -3.02
CA VAL A 47 2.39 2.77 -3.44
C VAL A 47 3.31 1.69 -2.87
N TYR A 48 2.71 0.67 -2.26
CA TYR A 48 3.40 -0.46 -1.65
C TYR A 48 2.88 -1.77 -2.26
N VAL A 49 3.80 -2.63 -2.67
CA VAL A 49 3.51 -3.98 -3.15
C VAL A 49 4.23 -4.97 -2.25
N TRP A 50 3.53 -6.01 -1.78
CA TRP A 50 4.13 -7.05 -0.96
C TRP A 50 3.59 -8.43 -1.35
N ASP A 51 4.41 -9.46 -1.13
CA ASP A 51 3.95 -10.84 -1.12
C ASP A 51 3.60 -11.25 0.33
N GLU A 52 2.47 -11.94 0.51
CA GLU A 52 1.95 -12.30 1.84
C GLU A 52 2.93 -13.17 2.63
N ARG A 53 3.60 -14.12 1.97
CA ARG A 53 4.53 -15.07 2.61
C ARG A 53 5.87 -14.41 2.87
N GLU A 54 6.41 -13.70 1.88
CA GLU A 54 7.68 -12.97 1.98
C GLU A 54 7.64 -11.95 3.12
N ALA A 55 6.55 -11.18 3.21
CA ALA A 55 6.40 -10.13 4.21
C ALA A 55 5.80 -10.60 5.55
N GLY A 56 5.30 -11.84 5.63
CA GLY A 56 4.54 -12.32 6.79
C GLY A 56 3.30 -11.48 7.09
N MET A 57 2.66 -10.93 6.05
CA MET A 57 1.62 -9.91 6.17
C MET A 57 0.40 -10.21 5.29
N ARG A 58 -0.67 -10.70 5.90
CA ARG A 58 -1.95 -10.97 5.22
C ARG A 58 -2.81 -9.71 5.01
N ARG A 59 -2.57 -8.68 5.81
CA ARG A 59 -3.30 -7.41 5.81
C ARG A 59 -2.35 -6.26 6.05
N TRP A 60 -2.51 -5.20 5.27
CA TRP A 60 -1.80 -3.95 5.46
C TRP A 60 -2.23 -3.27 6.77
N THR A 61 -1.26 -2.66 7.47
CA THR A 61 -1.50 -1.86 8.67
C THR A 61 -0.56 -0.66 8.68
N ASP A 62 -1.09 0.54 8.53
CA ASP A 62 -0.35 1.81 8.51
C ASP A 62 -0.56 2.68 9.75
N GLY A 63 -1.43 2.27 10.68
CA GLY A 63 -1.72 3.02 11.90
C GLY A 63 -2.68 4.19 11.68
N LYS A 64 -3.31 4.31 10.50
CA LYS A 64 -4.35 5.30 10.23
C LYS A 64 -5.75 4.75 10.50
N SER A 65 -6.69 5.66 10.78
CA SER A 65 -8.11 5.34 10.91
C SER A 65 -8.78 5.40 9.54
N TRP A 66 -9.39 4.29 9.12
CA TRP A 66 -10.00 4.15 7.80
C TRP A 66 -11.50 3.87 7.90
N SER A 67 -12.28 4.45 6.98
CA SER A 67 -13.71 4.15 6.83
C SER A 67 -13.97 2.67 6.52
N ALA A 68 -15.23 2.24 6.56
CA ALA A 68 -15.61 0.96 5.95
C ALA A 68 -15.23 0.92 4.46
N SER A 69 -14.95 -0.27 3.94
CA SER A 69 -14.57 -0.46 2.55
C SER A 69 -15.69 -0.06 1.59
N ARG A 70 -15.29 0.44 0.42
CA ARG A 70 -16.15 0.67 -0.73
C ARG A 70 -15.53 0.00 -1.96
N VAL A 71 -16.34 -0.71 -2.72
CA VAL A 71 -15.91 -1.33 -3.97
C VAL A 71 -15.91 -0.27 -5.07
N SER A 72 -14.81 -0.16 -5.80
CA SER A 72 -14.67 0.69 -6.99
C SER A 72 -14.00 -0.12 -8.10
N GLY A 73 -14.82 -0.76 -8.94
CA GLY A 73 -14.32 -1.75 -9.91
C GLY A 73 -13.58 -2.88 -9.19
N SER A 74 -12.33 -3.12 -9.58
CA SER A 74 -11.46 -4.15 -8.97
C SER A 74 -10.75 -3.69 -7.69
N PHE A 75 -11.00 -2.47 -7.21
CA PHE A 75 -10.32 -1.90 -6.04
C PHE A 75 -11.25 -1.79 -4.83
N LEU A 76 -10.67 -1.90 -3.65
CA LEU A 76 -11.28 -1.45 -2.40
C LEU A 76 -10.74 -0.05 -2.08
N THR A 77 -11.64 0.89 -1.83
CA THR A 77 -11.30 2.25 -1.43
C THR A 77 -11.76 2.54 -0.01
N TYR A 78 -10.98 3.39 0.66
CA TYR A 78 -11.15 3.78 2.05
C TYR A 78 -10.92 5.29 2.12
N ARG A 79 -11.64 5.99 3.01
CA ARG A 79 -11.35 7.39 3.35
C ARG A 79 -10.68 7.43 4.71
N GLU A 80 -9.60 8.21 4.80
CA GLU A 80 -8.95 8.50 6.07
C GLU A 80 -9.93 9.29 6.94
N MET A 81 -10.13 8.83 8.17
CA MET A 81 -10.98 9.47 9.16
C MET A 81 -10.10 10.23 10.13
N GLU A 82 -10.59 11.37 10.62
CA GLU A 82 -9.96 12.01 11.77
C GLU A 82 -9.94 10.99 12.92
N GLY A 83 -8.75 10.68 13.43
CA GLY A 83 -8.63 9.87 14.63
C GLY A 83 -9.31 10.63 15.77
N LYS A 84 -10.14 9.95 16.56
CA LYS A 84 -10.38 10.43 17.92
C LYS A 84 -9.00 10.50 18.57
N ARG A 85 -8.47 11.71 18.76
CA ARG A 85 -7.36 11.92 19.70
C ARG A 85 -7.84 11.36 21.03
N GLY A 86 -7.31 10.19 21.40
CA GLY A 86 -7.26 9.77 22.79
C GLY A 86 -6.26 10.65 23.52
#